data_AF-A0A2G9T519-F1
#
_entry.id   AF-A0A2G9T519-F1
#
_cell.length_a   1.000
_cell.length_b   1.000
_cell.length_c   1.000
_cell.angle_alpha   90.00
_cell.angle_beta   90.00
_cell.angle_gamma   90.00
#
_symmetry.space_group_name_H-M   'P 1'
#
loop_
_entity.id
_entity.type
_entity.pdbx_description
1 polymer ?
#
loop_
_entity_poly.entity_id
_entity_poly.type
_entity_poly.pdbx_seq_one_letter_code
_entity_poly.pdbx_strand_id
1 'polypeptide(L)'
;DKMPLTSGSQLTIEKSPAYFHSRTAAERIRALNPAMKIIVVVRDPVMRAISDYTQAASKRRMLGPMPTFEDMAVGDCAPWLKTNCSSKVGGVNVGWGAIRIGLYHKHMKRWLDHFPMEQIHIVDGERLVTQPALEVSQTERFLGLQPGT
;
A
#
# COMPACT_ATOMS: atom_id res chain seq x y z
N ASP A 1 20.84 -14.09 1.72
CA ASP A 1 20.39 -14.43 0.36
C ASP A 1 20.29 -13.19 -0.52
N LYS A 2 20.79 -13.26 -1.76
CA LYS A 2 20.65 -12.21 -2.79
C LYS A 2 19.62 -12.68 -3.83
N MET A 3 18.92 -11.74 -4.45
CA MET A 3 18.06 -12.04 -5.61
C MET A 3 18.89 -12.65 -6.75
N PRO A 4 18.36 -13.63 -7.49
CA PRO A 4 19.04 -14.19 -8.65
C PRO A 4 19.22 -13.13 -9.75
N LEU A 5 20.27 -13.31 -10.56
CA LEU A 5 20.51 -12.44 -11.71
C LEU A 5 19.38 -12.62 -12.74
N THR A 6 18.93 -11.50 -13.31
CA THR A 6 17.88 -11.46 -14.33
C THR A 6 18.52 -11.42 -15.73
N SER A 7 17.99 -12.17 -16.70
CA SER A 7 18.48 -12.13 -18.08
C SER A 7 17.95 -10.91 -18.87
N GLY A 8 18.50 -10.64 -20.05
CA GLY A 8 18.06 -9.50 -20.88
C GLY A 8 16.61 -9.58 -21.39
N SER A 9 15.97 -10.75 -21.34
CA SER A 9 14.56 -10.94 -21.72
C SER A 9 13.60 -10.92 -20.53
N GLN A 10 14.11 -10.75 -19.31
CA GLN A 10 13.32 -10.78 -18.09
C GLN A 10 13.24 -9.38 -17.47
N LEU A 11 12.09 -9.10 -16.85
CA LEU A 11 11.90 -7.91 -16.03
C LEU A 11 11.97 -8.31 -14.55
N THR A 12 12.80 -7.60 -13.78
CA THR A 12 12.84 -7.75 -12.32
C THR A 12 11.78 -6.88 -11.67
N ILE A 13 10.96 -7.46 -10.80
CA ILE A 13 9.98 -6.73 -9.99
C ILE A 13 10.31 -6.93 -8.51
N GLU A 14 10.26 -5.86 -7.74
CA GLU A 14 10.34 -5.88 -6.27
C GLU A 14 9.04 -5.31 -5.70
N LYS A 15 8.57 -5.87 -4.58
CA LYS A 15 7.31 -5.45 -3.95
C LYS A 15 7.48 -5.22 -2.46
N SER A 16 7.50 -3.95 -2.08
CA SER A 16 7.48 -3.51 -0.68
C SER A 16 6.33 -2.53 -0.41
N PRO A 17 5.21 -2.97 0.21
CA PRO A 17 4.04 -2.11 0.48
C PRO A 17 4.36 -0.86 1.31
N ALA A 18 5.42 -0.93 2.13
CA ALA A 18 5.87 0.18 2.97
C ALA A 18 6.36 1.39 2.17
N TYR A 19 6.81 1.21 0.92
CA TYR A 19 7.29 2.32 0.11
C TYR A 19 6.21 3.36 -0.13
N PHE A 20 4.96 2.92 -0.38
CA PHE A 20 3.89 3.82 -0.78
C PHE A 20 3.67 4.95 0.25
N HIS A 21 3.70 4.61 1.54
CA HIS A 21 3.50 5.58 2.62
C HIS A 21 4.79 6.14 3.22
N SER A 22 5.96 5.71 2.75
CA SER A 22 7.24 6.27 3.15
C SER A 22 7.36 7.76 2.77
N ARG A 23 8.19 8.49 3.51
CA ARG A 23 8.49 9.91 3.23
C ARG A 23 9.64 10.09 2.24
N THR A 24 10.50 9.09 2.08
CA THR A 24 11.75 9.20 1.31
C THR A 24 11.87 8.17 0.19
N ALA A 25 10.92 7.22 0.07
CA ALA A 25 11.03 6.13 -0.89
C ALA A 25 10.99 6.63 -2.35
N ALA A 26 10.02 7.48 -2.69
CA ALA A 26 9.86 7.98 -4.06
C ALA A 26 11.13 8.70 -4.56
N GLU A 27 11.67 9.62 -3.76
CA GLU A 27 12.94 10.32 -4.05
C GLU A 27 14.10 9.34 -4.27
N ARG A 28 14.31 8.38 -3.35
CA ARG A 28 15.42 7.42 -3.42
C ARG A 28 15.29 6.47 -4.61
N ILE A 29 14.07 6.02 -4.93
CA ILE A 29 13.81 5.17 -6.10
C ILE A 29 14.08 5.95 -7.39
N ARG A 30 13.68 7.23 -7.44
CA ARG A 30 13.98 8.11 -8.58
C ARG A 30 15.49 8.32 -8.76
N ALA A 31 16.21 8.54 -7.66
CA ALA A 31 17.67 8.68 -7.69
C ALA A 31 18.39 7.40 -8.15
N LEU A 32 17.85 6.23 -7.80
CA LEU A 32 18.36 4.93 -8.25
C LEU A 32 18.14 4.71 -9.76
N ASN A 33 16.92 4.95 -10.24
CA ASN A 33 16.58 4.85 -11.65
C ASN A 33 15.42 5.81 -12.00
N PRO A 34 15.70 6.90 -12.74
CA PRO A 34 14.66 7.83 -13.19
C PRO A 34 13.60 7.17 -14.08
N ALA A 35 13.93 6.12 -14.82
CA ALA A 35 13.02 5.42 -15.72
C ALA A 35 12.19 4.31 -15.02
N MET A 36 12.24 4.20 -13.69
CA MET A 36 11.51 3.17 -12.96
C MET A 36 9.99 3.25 -13.22
N LYS A 37 9.36 2.11 -13.47
CA LYS A 37 7.91 1.99 -13.52
C LYS A 37 7.36 1.61 -12.15
N ILE A 38 6.31 2.29 -11.71
CA ILE A 38 5.70 2.12 -10.39
C ILE A 38 4.32 1.50 -10.56
N ILE A 39 4.04 0.43 -9.83
CA ILE A 39 2.71 -0.19 -9.77
C ILE A 39 2.16 0.03 -8.36
N VAL A 40 0.96 0.60 -8.27
CA VAL A 40 0.26 0.86 -7.02
C VAL A 40 -1.07 0.13 -7.03
N VAL A 41 -1.20 -0.89 -6.20
CA VAL A 41 -2.48 -1.59 -6.00
C VAL A 41 -3.24 -0.88 -4.88
N VAL A 42 -4.41 -0.32 -5.20
CA VAL A 42 -5.30 0.32 -4.22
C VAL A 42 -6.56 -0.51 -4.05
N ARG A 43 -7.28 -0.31 -2.96
CA ARG A 43 -8.57 -0.93 -2.70
C ARG A 43 -9.42 -0.01 -1.83
N ASP A 44 -10.65 -0.35 -1.53
CA ASP A 44 -11.48 0.38 -0.58
C ASP A 44 -10.71 0.61 0.75
N PRO A 45 -10.53 1.87 1.19
CA PRO A 45 -9.69 2.20 2.34
C PRO A 45 -10.25 1.65 3.67
N VAL A 46 -11.57 1.47 3.78
CA VAL A 46 -12.22 0.87 4.97
C VAL A 46 -11.91 -0.61 5.01
N MET A 47 -12.15 -1.33 3.91
CA MET A 47 -11.81 -2.74 3.81
C MET A 47 -10.33 -2.95 4.06
N ARG A 48 -9.47 -2.10 3.49
CA ARG A 48 -8.01 -2.10 3.70
C ARG A 48 -7.62 -1.98 5.18
N ALA A 49 -8.24 -1.06 5.91
CA ALA A 49 -8.01 -0.90 7.34
C ALA A 49 -8.43 -2.15 8.13
N ILE A 50 -9.58 -2.75 7.81
CA ILE A 50 -10.05 -3.99 8.46
C ILE A 50 -9.05 -5.13 8.24
N SER A 51 -8.56 -5.33 7.03
CA SER A 51 -7.58 -6.40 6.76
C SER A 51 -6.25 -6.18 7.46
N ASP A 52 -5.80 -4.93 7.61
CA ASP A 52 -4.57 -4.59 8.34
C ASP A 52 -4.74 -4.90 9.84
N TYR A 53 -5.90 -4.55 10.40
CA TYR A 53 -6.29 -4.94 11.76
C TYR A 53 -6.31 -6.46 11.94
N THR A 54 -6.96 -7.20 11.03
CA THR A 54 -7.03 -8.67 11.09
C THR A 54 -5.64 -9.30 11.01
N GLN A 55 -4.75 -8.77 10.17
CA GLN A 55 -3.36 -9.23 10.10
C GLN A 55 -2.58 -8.93 11.40
N ALA A 56 -2.79 -7.76 12.01
CA ALA A 56 -2.18 -7.44 13.29
C ALA A 56 -2.70 -8.35 14.41
N ALA A 57 -4.01 -8.62 14.42
CA ALA A 57 -4.67 -9.50 15.39
C ALA A 57 -4.12 -10.94 15.33
N SER A 58 -3.98 -11.49 14.12
CA SER A 58 -3.47 -12.85 13.94
C SER A 58 -2.03 -13.02 14.43
N LYS A 59 -1.18 -12.01 14.23
CA LYS A 59 0.21 -11.99 14.72
C LYS A 59 0.32 -11.83 16.24
N ARG A 60 -0.63 -11.13 16.87
CA ARG A 60 -0.64 -10.86 18.31
C ARG A 60 -1.40 -11.89 19.14
N ARG A 61 -1.92 -12.97 18.55
CA ARG A 61 -2.72 -13.98 19.26
C ARG A 61 -2.05 -14.52 20.53
N MET A 62 -0.71 -14.57 20.57
CA MET A 62 0.08 -15.02 21.73
C MET A 62 0.39 -13.93 22.77
N LEU A 63 0.10 -12.65 22.47
CA LEU A 63 0.41 -11.50 23.31
C LEU A 63 -0.81 -10.94 24.07
N GLY A 64 -1.97 -11.59 23.93
CA GLY A 64 -3.22 -11.19 24.55
C GLY A 64 -4.24 -10.56 23.58
N PRO A 65 -5.43 -10.22 24.08
CA PRO A 65 -6.51 -9.66 23.27
C PRO A 65 -6.14 -8.26 22.76
N MET A 66 -6.52 -7.97 21.51
CA MET A 66 -6.49 -6.60 20.99
C MET A 66 -7.85 -5.92 21.23
N PRO A 67 -7.88 -4.58 21.37
CA PRO A 67 -9.13 -3.81 21.29
C PRO A 67 -9.86 -4.09 19.98
N THR A 68 -11.16 -3.86 19.94
CA THR A 68 -11.97 -4.07 18.72
C THR A 68 -11.54 -3.12 17.60
N PHE A 69 -11.96 -3.41 16.37
CA PHE A 69 -11.67 -2.51 15.25
C PHE A 69 -12.30 -1.13 15.49
N GLU A 70 -13.53 -1.10 16.00
CA GLU A 70 -14.31 0.09 16.32
C GLU A 70 -13.60 0.94 17.38
N ASP A 71 -13.10 0.32 18.46
CA ASP A 71 -12.35 1.01 19.50
C ASP A 71 -11.09 1.69 18.93
N MET A 72 -10.41 1.01 18.02
CA MET A 72 -9.18 1.51 17.39
C MET A 72 -9.48 2.62 16.35
N ALA A 73 -10.57 2.48 15.60
CA ALA A 73 -10.92 3.32 14.47
C ALA A 73 -11.69 4.58 14.84
N VAL A 74 -12.66 4.47 15.76
CA VAL A 74 -13.61 5.54 16.11
C VAL A 74 -13.80 5.72 17.62
N GLY A 75 -13.34 4.77 18.44
CA GLY A 75 -13.38 4.85 19.89
C GLY A 75 -12.59 6.03 20.47
N ASP A 76 -12.71 6.22 21.78
CA ASP A 76 -11.98 7.28 22.47
C ASP A 76 -10.49 6.98 22.47
N CYS A 77 -9.66 8.03 22.40
CA CYS A 77 -8.20 7.93 22.49
C CYS A 77 -7.78 7.54 23.92
N ALA A 78 -8.13 6.33 24.34
CA ALA A 78 -7.94 5.86 25.68
C ALA A 78 -6.44 5.82 26.04
N PRO A 79 -6.07 5.99 27.32
CA PRO A 79 -4.67 6.06 27.74
C PRO A 79 -3.79 4.87 27.35
N TRP A 80 -4.37 3.67 27.24
CA TRP A 80 -3.68 2.46 26.78
C TRP A 80 -3.44 2.43 25.26
N LEU A 81 -4.07 3.35 24.52
CA LEU A 81 -3.99 3.49 23.07
C LEU A 81 -3.15 4.71 22.63
N LYS A 82 -2.44 5.36 23.56
CA LYS A 82 -1.70 6.62 23.32
C LYS A 82 -0.71 6.60 22.15
N THR A 83 -0.13 5.45 21.81
CA THR A 83 0.77 5.34 20.64
C THR A 83 0.04 5.33 19.29
N ASN A 84 -1.26 5.02 19.28
CA ASN A 84 -2.06 4.82 18.07
C ASN A 84 -3.20 5.84 17.90
N CYS A 85 -3.42 6.75 18.85
CA CYS A 85 -4.45 7.78 18.77
C CYS A 85 -3.84 9.17 18.93
N SER A 86 -3.17 9.66 17.88
CA SER A 86 -2.51 10.97 17.88
C SER A 86 -3.41 12.12 17.40
N SER A 87 -4.48 11.82 16.65
CA SER A 87 -5.40 12.82 16.09
C SER A 87 -6.72 12.18 15.65
N LYS A 88 -7.86 12.84 15.92
CA LYS A 88 -9.18 12.47 15.38
C LYS A 88 -9.71 13.56 14.44
N VAL A 89 -10.36 13.16 13.35
CA VAL A 89 -11.06 14.06 12.43
C VAL A 89 -12.46 13.49 12.20
N GLY A 90 -13.50 14.26 12.51
CA GLY A 90 -14.89 13.79 12.36
C GLY A 90 -15.19 12.50 13.14
N GLY A 91 -14.56 12.30 14.30
CA GLY A 91 -14.70 11.08 15.10
C GLY A 91 -13.80 9.91 14.69
N VAL A 92 -13.07 10.00 13.56
CA VAL A 92 -12.19 8.94 13.06
C VAL A 92 -10.74 9.15 13.50
N ASN A 93 -10.11 8.11 14.04
CA ASN A 93 -8.70 8.12 14.48
C ASN A 93 -7.72 8.05 13.29
N VAL A 94 -7.43 9.20 12.70
CA VAL A 94 -6.46 9.32 11.59
C VAL A 94 -5.00 9.12 12.01
N GLY A 95 -4.73 9.06 13.32
CA GLY A 95 -3.41 8.75 13.87
C GLY A 95 -3.04 7.28 13.77
N TRP A 96 -4.03 6.39 13.79
CA TRP A 96 -3.81 4.95 13.72
C TRP A 96 -3.25 4.55 12.36
N GLY A 97 -2.18 3.73 12.36
CA GLY A 97 -1.49 3.30 11.15
C GLY A 97 -2.42 2.72 10.08
N ALA A 98 -3.41 1.93 10.49
CA ALA A 98 -4.36 1.32 9.55
C ALA A 98 -5.26 2.35 8.85
N ILE A 99 -5.66 3.43 9.52
CA ILE A 99 -6.42 4.49 8.85
C ILE A 99 -5.47 5.36 8.03
N ARG A 100 -4.34 5.75 8.63
CA ARG A 100 -3.37 6.68 8.05
C ARG A 100 -2.87 6.24 6.68
N ILE A 101 -2.53 4.96 6.49
CA ILE A 101 -2.02 4.47 5.19
C ILE A 101 -3.11 4.32 4.12
N GLY A 102 -4.39 4.36 4.50
CA GLY A 102 -5.53 4.41 3.59
C GLY A 102 -5.81 5.81 3.02
N LEU A 103 -5.10 6.86 3.47
CA LEU A 103 -5.23 8.22 2.96
C LEU A 103 -4.44 8.40 1.65
N TYR A 104 -4.83 7.65 0.61
CA TYR A 104 -4.05 7.47 -0.61
C TYR A 104 -3.60 8.77 -1.27
N HIS A 105 -4.46 9.78 -1.33
CA HIS A 105 -4.13 11.09 -1.93
C HIS A 105 -2.86 11.72 -1.31
N LYS A 106 -2.67 11.61 0.02
CA LYS A 106 -1.50 12.18 0.71
C LYS A 106 -0.20 11.51 0.29
N HIS A 107 -0.28 10.20 0.04
CA HIS A 107 0.85 9.38 -0.36
C HIS A 107 1.13 9.57 -1.84
N MET A 108 0.09 9.49 -2.67
CA MET A 108 0.16 9.64 -4.12
C MET A 108 0.76 10.98 -4.54
N LYS A 109 0.43 12.07 -3.83
CA LYS A 109 1.04 13.38 -4.10
C LYS A 109 2.58 13.31 -4.09
N ARG A 110 3.18 12.63 -3.10
CA ARG A 110 4.65 12.50 -3.04
C ARG A 110 5.21 11.69 -4.20
N TRP A 111 4.50 10.67 -4.66
CA TRP A 111 4.93 9.91 -5.83
C TRP A 111 4.87 10.76 -7.09
N LEU A 112 3.82 11.54 -7.26
CA LEU A 112 3.64 12.46 -8.39
C LEU A 112 4.63 13.65 -8.37
N ASP A 113 5.09 14.07 -7.19
CA ASP A 113 6.14 15.08 -7.07
C ASP A 113 7.51 14.57 -7.60
N HIS A 114 7.70 13.24 -7.81
CA HIS A 114 8.95 12.63 -8.28
C HIS A 114 8.84 11.83 -9.57
N PHE A 115 7.66 11.30 -9.90
CA PHE A 115 7.40 10.50 -11.10
C PHE A 115 6.21 11.07 -11.86
N PRO A 116 6.31 11.19 -13.20
CA PRO A 116 5.16 11.57 -14.01
C PRO A 116 4.13 10.44 -14.02
N MET A 117 2.85 10.78 -14.28
CA MET A 117 1.73 9.84 -14.17
C MET A 117 1.89 8.64 -15.11
N GLU A 118 2.54 8.81 -16.26
CA GLU A 118 2.83 7.77 -17.25
C GLU A 118 3.78 6.69 -16.72
N GLN A 119 4.55 6.97 -15.66
CA GLN A 119 5.40 5.99 -14.96
C GLN A 119 4.67 5.30 -13.80
N ILE A 120 3.39 5.61 -13.54
CA ILE A 120 2.61 5.07 -12.43
C ILE A 120 1.36 4.36 -12.96
N HIS A 121 1.27 3.06 -12.71
CA HIS A 121 0.08 2.27 -12.99
C HIS A 121 -0.70 2.00 -11.70
N ILE A 122 -1.95 2.44 -11.65
CA ILE A 122 -2.86 2.15 -10.54
C ILE A 122 -3.66 0.90 -10.91
N VAL A 123 -3.56 -0.12 -10.07
CA VAL A 123 -4.30 -1.38 -10.17
C VAL A 123 -5.47 -1.32 -9.20
N ASP A 124 -6.66 -1.65 -9.70
CA ASP A 124 -7.87 -1.79 -8.88
C ASP A 124 -7.83 -3.14 -8.15
N GLY A 125 -7.73 -3.10 -6.82
CA GLY A 125 -7.59 -4.27 -5.97
C GLY A 125 -8.86 -5.13 -5.90
N GLU A 126 -10.04 -4.53 -5.99
CA GLU A 126 -11.32 -5.24 -6.07
C GLU A 126 -11.44 -5.98 -7.41
N ARG A 127 -11.05 -5.32 -8.50
CA ARG A 127 -11.04 -5.93 -9.83
C ARG A 127 -9.93 -6.96 -9.98
N LEU A 128 -8.80 -6.82 -9.27
CA LEU A 128 -7.76 -7.85 -9.24
C LEU A 128 -8.26 -9.16 -8.61
N VAL A 129 -9.18 -9.08 -7.66
CA VAL A 129 -9.81 -10.27 -7.04
C VAL A 129 -10.88 -10.86 -7.95
N THR A 130 -11.72 -10.03 -8.56
CA THR A 130 -12.91 -10.49 -9.31
C THR A 130 -12.63 -10.76 -10.80
N GLN A 131 -11.67 -10.06 -11.40
CA GLN A 131 -11.27 -10.13 -12.80
C GLN A 131 -9.74 -10.06 -12.97
N PRO A 132 -8.97 -11.00 -12.38
CA PRO A 132 -7.51 -10.95 -12.33
C PRO A 132 -6.85 -10.87 -13.71
N ALA A 133 -7.36 -11.61 -14.70
CA ALA A 133 -6.81 -11.62 -16.06
C ALA A 133 -6.82 -10.22 -16.69
N LEU A 134 -7.85 -9.42 -16.40
CA LEU A 134 -7.97 -8.06 -16.92
C LEU A 134 -6.92 -7.12 -16.30
N GLU A 135 -6.75 -7.16 -14.98
CA GLU A 135 -5.75 -6.34 -14.26
C GLU A 135 -4.32 -6.74 -14.62
N VAL A 136 -4.05 -8.03 -14.73
CA VAL A 136 -2.75 -8.55 -15.13
C VAL A 136 -2.43 -8.11 -16.56
N SER A 137 -3.37 -8.25 -17.50
CA SER A 137 -3.19 -7.78 -18.89
C SER A 137 -2.91 -6.28 -18.99
N GLN A 138 -3.55 -5.46 -18.16
CA GLN A 138 -3.30 -4.01 -18.11
C GLN A 138 -1.89 -3.72 -17.56
N THR A 139 -1.49 -4.44 -16.52
CA THR A 139 -0.16 -4.33 -15.93
C THR A 139 0.94 -4.77 -16.92
N GLU A 140 0.73 -5.86 -17.65
CA GLU A 140 1.63 -6.34 -18.71
C GLU A 140 1.83 -5.29 -19.80
N ARG A 141 0.72 -4.72 -20.30
CA ARG A 141 0.76 -3.62 -21.28
C ARG A 141 1.51 -2.40 -20.75
N PHE A 142 1.27 -2.01 -19.50
CA PHE A 142 2.01 -0.93 -18.85
C PHE A 142 3.51 -1.24 -18.77
N LEU A 143 3.89 -2.49 -18.48
CA LEU A 143 5.28 -2.93 -18.44
C LEU A 143 5.91 -3.04 -19.84
N GLY A 144 5.12 -3.10 -20.91
CA GLY A 144 5.58 -3.31 -22.28
C GLY A 144 5.79 -4.80 -22.61
N LEU A 145 5.14 -5.67 -21.85
CA LEU A 145 5.13 -7.12 -22.08
C LEU A 145 4.02 -7.48 -23.08
N GLN A 146 4.24 -8.54 -23.85
CA GLN A 146 3.17 -9.15 -24.62
C GLN A 146 2.18 -9.81 -23.64
N PRO A 147 0.87 -9.56 -23.74
CA PRO A 147 -0.10 -10.20 -22.88
C PRO A 147 -0.01 -11.73 -22.97
N GLY A 148 0.03 -12.42 -21.83
CA GLY A 148 -0.06 -13.87 -21.82
C GLY A 148 -1.42 -14.31 -22.37
N THR A 149 -1.42 -15.20 -23.36
CA THR A 149 -2.63 -15.86 -23.88
C THR A 149 -3.30 -16.72 -22.83
#